data_AF-A0A0F8BPG0-F1
#
_entry.id   AF-A0A0F8BPG0-F1
#
_cell.length_a   1.000
_cell.length_b   1.000
_cell.length_c   1.000
_cell.angle_alpha   90.00
_cell.angle_beta   90.00
_cell.angle_gamma   90.00
#
_symmetry.space_group_name_H-M   'P 1'
#
loop_
_entity.id
_entity.type
_entity.pdbx_description
1 polymer ?
#
loop_
_entity_poly.entity_id
_entity_poly.type
_entity_poly.pdbx_seq_one_letter_code
_entity_poly.pdbx_strand_id
1 'polypeptide(L)'
;MRDKYEVSITKAEFRMGIEKYAEEERLEFYKYAVFIVDCYWSSSGDTDILEIAYALRRFLLTSDTRFYGKGSIDLDKLKKCIEKNIKCIESFRNRDIFSLSDSDMKKIEALFNDFVEALSVELKNGKVNRGTAAAAKVLHIFVPQFFPMWNRRIAVAYGCRYRNDPAEKYFSFCKLMREIAEEVKEYKIESDKTILKLIYEYNYVKYTKEWI
;
A
#
# COMPACT_ATOMS: atom_id res chain seq x y z
N MET A 1 -11.75 14.40 22.97
CA MET A 1 -10.32 14.47 22.64
C MET A 1 -9.73 13.11 23.00
N ARG A 2 -9.38 12.27 22.03
CA ARG A 2 -8.68 11.00 22.32
C ARG A 2 -7.19 11.28 22.23
N ASP A 3 -6.47 10.78 23.22
CA ASP A 3 -5.02 10.87 23.37
C ASP A 3 -4.33 10.60 22.04
N LYS A 4 -3.43 11.51 21.65
CA LYS A 4 -2.47 11.28 20.58
C LYS A 4 -1.75 9.98 20.95
N TYR A 5 -1.87 8.96 20.12
CA TYR A 5 -0.91 7.87 20.11
C TYR A 5 0.43 8.50 19.77
N GLU A 6 1.18 8.91 20.78
CA GLU A 6 2.55 9.35 20.62
C GLU A 6 3.38 8.08 20.38
N VAL A 7 3.30 7.59 19.14
CA VAL A 7 4.12 6.47 18.69
C VAL A 7 5.51 7.05 18.44
N SER A 8 6.27 7.32 19.51
CA SER A 8 7.69 7.61 19.35
C SER A 8 8.39 6.31 18.97
N ILE A 9 8.98 6.28 17.79
CA ILE A 9 9.67 5.10 17.25
C ILE A 9 11.15 5.35 17.43
N THR A 10 11.82 4.72 18.38
CA THR A 10 13.27 4.99 18.51
C THR A 10 14.04 4.55 17.26
N LYS A 11 15.14 5.25 16.93
CA LYS A 11 16.03 4.87 15.82
C LYS A 11 16.52 3.41 15.92
N ALA A 12 16.82 2.94 17.13
CA ALA A 12 17.27 1.58 17.36
C ALA A 12 16.17 0.55 17.06
N GLU A 13 14.95 0.80 17.54
CA GLU A 13 13.80 -0.07 17.29
C GLU A 13 13.41 -0.09 15.80
N PHE A 14 13.45 1.07 15.14
CA PHE A 14 13.18 1.18 13.70
C PHE A 14 14.16 0.34 12.86
N ARG A 15 15.46 0.46 13.15
CA ARG A 15 16.52 -0.34 12.49
C ARG A 15 16.31 -1.83 12.72
N MET A 16 16.10 -2.23 13.98
CA MET A 16 15.85 -3.63 14.33
C MET A 16 14.66 -4.20 13.55
N GLY A 17 13.57 -3.43 13.40
CA GLY A 17 12.42 -3.86 12.61
C GLY A 17 12.71 -4.06 11.12
N ILE A 18 13.48 -3.15 10.51
CA ILE A 18 13.87 -3.25 9.09
C ILE A 18 14.80 -4.44 8.88
N GLU A 19 15.82 -4.60 9.72
CA GLU A 19 16.77 -5.71 9.66
C GLU A 19 16.05 -7.06 9.82
N LYS A 20 15.12 -7.15 10.77
CA LYS A 20 14.33 -8.37 10.99
C LYS A 20 13.43 -8.70 9.80
N TYR A 21 12.91 -7.70 9.10
CA TYR A 21 12.14 -7.93 7.88
C TYR A 21 13.01 -8.48 6.74
N ALA A 22 14.26 -8.05 6.64
CA ALA A 22 15.18 -8.46 5.58
C ALA A 22 15.55 -9.95 5.63
N GLU A 23 15.37 -10.60 6.78
CA GLU A 23 15.52 -12.06 6.93
C GLU A 23 14.41 -12.86 6.21
N GLU A 24 13.33 -12.22 5.71
CA GLU A 24 12.24 -12.89 4.99
C GLU A 24 12.38 -12.83 3.45
N GLU A 25 12.14 -13.97 2.78
CA GLU A 25 12.18 -14.17 1.32
C GLU A 25 11.09 -13.39 0.53
N ARG A 26 10.23 -12.62 1.22
CA ARG A 26 9.06 -11.94 0.61
C ARG A 26 9.40 -10.73 -0.28
N LEU A 27 10.67 -10.33 -0.33
CA LEU A 27 11.14 -9.11 -1.03
C LEU A 27 11.06 -9.22 -2.56
N GLU A 28 11.17 -10.42 -3.12
CA GLU A 28 11.33 -10.61 -4.57
C GLU A 28 10.10 -10.18 -5.37
N PHE A 29 8.90 -10.58 -4.96
CA PHE A 29 7.67 -10.25 -5.70
C PHE A 29 7.28 -8.78 -5.60
N TYR A 30 7.64 -8.12 -4.51
CA TYR A 30 7.46 -6.67 -4.38
C TYR A 30 8.36 -5.93 -5.39
N LYS A 31 9.66 -6.25 -5.38
CA LYS A 31 10.64 -5.62 -6.30
C LYS A 31 10.26 -5.86 -7.76
N TYR A 32 9.85 -7.10 -8.09
CA TYR A 32 9.36 -7.45 -9.41
C TYR A 32 8.14 -6.61 -9.83
N ALA A 33 7.14 -6.47 -8.96
CA ALA A 33 5.93 -5.72 -9.31
C ALA A 33 6.19 -4.22 -9.50
N VAL A 34 7.02 -3.60 -8.65
CA VAL A 34 7.44 -2.21 -8.84
C VAL A 34 8.19 -2.05 -10.16
N PHE A 35 9.14 -2.94 -10.44
CA PHE A 35 9.90 -2.93 -11.69
C PHE A 35 8.99 -3.03 -12.93
N ILE A 36 8.05 -3.98 -12.96
CA ILE A 36 7.12 -4.13 -14.08
C ILE A 36 6.25 -2.89 -14.25
N VAL A 37 5.73 -2.32 -13.15
CA VAL A 37 4.97 -1.08 -13.24
C VAL A 37 5.82 0.04 -13.83
N ASP A 38 7.05 0.24 -13.36
CA ASP A 38 7.91 1.31 -13.88
C ASP A 38 8.33 1.09 -15.34
N CYS A 39 8.57 -0.16 -15.76
CA CYS A 39 8.92 -0.48 -17.15
C CYS A 39 7.78 -0.26 -18.14
N TYR A 40 6.54 -0.54 -17.74
CA TYR A 40 5.38 -0.53 -18.64
C TYR A 40 4.45 0.67 -18.44
N TRP A 41 4.77 1.55 -17.50
CA TRP A 41 4.05 2.80 -17.30
C TRP A 41 4.56 3.90 -18.23
N SER A 42 3.66 4.53 -18.98
CA SER A 42 3.99 5.66 -19.85
C SER A 42 2.98 6.79 -19.71
N SER A 43 3.48 7.99 -19.43
CA SER A 43 2.67 9.21 -19.35
C SER A 43 2.38 9.84 -20.72
N SER A 44 3.13 9.47 -21.75
CA SER A 44 3.08 10.04 -23.10
C SER A 44 2.80 9.02 -24.22
N GLY A 45 2.59 7.75 -23.87
CA GLY A 45 2.33 6.66 -24.81
C GLY A 45 1.43 5.58 -24.20
N ASP A 46 1.36 4.42 -24.84
CA ASP A 46 0.48 3.33 -24.39
C ASP A 46 1.09 2.63 -23.16
N THR A 47 0.43 2.81 -22.01
CA THR A 47 0.72 2.04 -20.81
C THR A 47 0.29 0.59 -21.05
N ASP A 48 1.19 -0.37 -20.87
CA ASP A 48 0.85 -1.80 -20.98
C ASP A 48 0.14 -2.27 -19.70
N ILE A 49 -1.17 -2.00 -19.67
CA ILE A 49 -2.06 -2.33 -18.57
C ILE A 49 -2.12 -3.85 -18.34
N LEU A 50 -1.90 -4.66 -19.37
CA LEU A 50 -1.98 -6.12 -19.25
C LEU A 50 -0.80 -6.65 -18.42
N GLU A 51 0.41 -6.27 -18.77
CA GLU A 51 1.63 -6.66 -18.04
C GLU A 51 1.59 -6.15 -16.60
N ILE A 52 1.16 -4.90 -16.40
CA ILE A 52 0.95 -4.32 -15.07
C ILE A 52 -0.05 -5.14 -14.26
N ALA A 53 -1.22 -5.46 -14.82
CA ALA A 53 -2.25 -6.20 -14.12
C ALA A 53 -1.78 -7.63 -13.74
N TYR A 54 -1.00 -8.29 -14.59
CA TYR A 54 -0.39 -9.58 -14.28
C TYR A 54 0.62 -9.51 -13.13
N ALA A 55 1.50 -8.51 -13.13
CA ALA A 55 2.47 -8.32 -12.05
C ALA A 55 1.77 -8.00 -10.72
N LEU A 56 0.77 -7.12 -10.71
CA LEU A 56 -0.03 -6.83 -9.53
C LEU A 56 -0.76 -8.07 -9.02
N ARG A 57 -1.37 -8.86 -9.90
CA ARG A 57 -2.01 -10.13 -9.55
C ARG A 57 -1.02 -11.08 -8.88
N ARG A 58 0.17 -11.26 -9.44
CA ARG A 58 1.21 -12.15 -8.88
C ARG A 58 1.69 -11.67 -7.50
N PHE A 59 1.91 -10.37 -7.34
CA PHE A 59 2.27 -9.77 -6.06
C PHE A 59 1.18 -9.92 -5.00
N LEU A 60 -0.09 -9.80 -5.37
CA LEU A 60 -1.21 -9.97 -4.44
C LEU A 60 -1.44 -11.43 -4.04
N LEU A 61 -1.31 -12.38 -4.97
CA LEU A 61 -1.43 -13.81 -4.67
C LEU A 61 -0.36 -14.30 -3.69
N THR A 62 0.82 -13.70 -3.71
CA THR A 62 1.95 -14.03 -2.83
C THR A 62 1.88 -13.25 -1.50
N SER A 63 1.50 -11.97 -1.53
CA SER A 63 1.47 -11.14 -0.32
C SER A 63 0.17 -11.26 0.50
N ASP A 64 -0.93 -11.74 -0.09
CA ASP A 64 -2.26 -11.91 0.53
C ASP A 64 -2.87 -13.30 0.23
N THR A 65 -2.05 -14.35 0.27
CA THR A 65 -2.47 -15.74 -0.06
C THR A 65 -3.71 -16.20 0.71
N ARG A 66 -3.88 -15.82 1.99
CA ARG A 66 -5.08 -16.18 2.76
C ARG A 66 -6.37 -15.51 2.25
N PHE A 67 -6.25 -14.32 1.67
CA PHE A 67 -7.38 -13.58 1.12
C PHE A 67 -7.77 -14.16 -0.24
N TYR A 68 -6.81 -14.29 -1.14
CA TYR A 68 -7.05 -14.79 -2.50
C TYR A 68 -7.10 -16.32 -2.61
N GLY A 69 -6.79 -17.07 -1.54
CA GLY A 69 -7.10 -18.50 -1.47
C GLY A 69 -8.62 -18.78 -1.42
N LYS A 70 -9.45 -17.75 -1.21
CA LYS A 70 -10.92 -17.86 -1.12
C LYS A 70 -11.66 -17.44 -2.38
N GLY A 71 -10.95 -16.90 -3.38
CA GLY A 71 -11.51 -16.40 -4.63
C GLY A 71 -10.43 -15.81 -5.53
N SER A 72 -10.68 -15.70 -6.82
CA SER A 72 -9.70 -15.20 -7.79
C SER A 72 -9.80 -13.69 -8.00
N ILE A 73 -8.67 -13.06 -8.30
CA ILE A 73 -8.63 -11.69 -8.84
C ILE A 73 -9.22 -11.72 -10.25
N ASP A 74 -10.23 -10.89 -10.50
CA ASP A 74 -10.78 -10.64 -11.81
C ASP A 74 -9.87 -9.67 -12.57
N LEU A 75 -9.12 -10.21 -13.53
CA LEU A 75 -8.12 -9.45 -14.26
C LEU A 75 -8.74 -8.35 -15.13
N ASP A 76 -9.93 -8.59 -15.71
CA ASP A 76 -10.60 -7.61 -16.55
C ASP A 76 -11.12 -6.43 -15.72
N LYS A 77 -11.64 -6.68 -14.51
CA LYS A 77 -11.98 -5.61 -13.56
C LYS A 77 -10.75 -4.81 -13.15
N LEU A 78 -9.63 -5.48 -12.87
CA LEU A 78 -8.39 -4.79 -12.52
C LEU A 78 -7.87 -3.91 -13.66
N LYS A 79 -7.85 -4.42 -14.90
CA LYS A 79 -7.43 -3.65 -16.08
C LYS A 79 -8.29 -2.40 -16.29
N LYS A 80 -9.62 -2.55 -16.27
CA LYS A 80 -10.57 -1.43 -16.39
C LYS A 80 -10.38 -0.40 -15.26
N CYS A 81 -10.10 -0.86 -14.05
CA CYS A 81 -9.81 0.01 -12.92
C CYS A 81 -8.53 0.83 -13.14
N ILE A 82 -7.46 0.20 -13.65
CA ILE A 82 -6.20 0.88 -13.98
C ILE A 82 -6.46 1.91 -15.08
N GLU A 83 -7.06 1.51 -16.20
CA GLU A 83 -7.42 2.37 -17.33
C GLU A 83 -8.18 3.62 -16.89
N LYS A 84 -9.23 3.44 -16.08
CA LYS A 84 -10.04 4.53 -15.53
C LYS A 84 -9.21 5.53 -14.72
N ASN A 85 -8.17 5.05 -14.04
CA ASN A 85 -7.43 5.81 -13.04
C ASN A 85 -6.02 6.27 -13.47
N ILE A 86 -5.57 5.97 -14.70
CA ILE A 86 -4.21 6.31 -15.18
C ILE A 86 -3.83 7.77 -14.87
N LYS A 87 -4.66 8.73 -15.25
CA LYS A 87 -4.37 10.17 -15.04
C LYS A 87 -4.31 10.55 -13.57
N CYS A 88 -5.13 9.91 -12.74
CA CYS A 88 -5.14 10.15 -11.30
C CYS A 88 -3.84 9.61 -10.66
N ILE A 89 -3.46 8.37 -10.99
CA ILE A 89 -2.21 7.74 -10.53
C ILE A 89 -1.00 8.57 -10.97
N GLU A 90 -0.97 9.00 -12.24
CA GLU A 90 0.11 9.82 -12.79
C GLU A 90 0.32 11.11 -12.00
N SER A 91 -0.77 11.75 -11.56
CA SER A 91 -0.68 12.98 -10.76
C SER A 91 0.02 12.81 -9.41
N PHE A 92 0.22 11.58 -8.95
CA PHE A 92 0.97 11.25 -7.74
C PHE A 92 2.37 10.69 -8.02
N ARG A 93 2.70 10.23 -9.24
CA ARG A 93 3.97 9.52 -9.52
C ARG A 93 5.24 10.35 -9.26
N ASN A 94 5.18 11.65 -9.47
CA ASN A 94 6.29 12.58 -9.22
C ASN A 94 6.25 13.22 -7.83
N ARG A 95 5.46 12.66 -6.91
CA ARG A 95 5.27 13.16 -5.55
C ARG A 95 5.78 12.15 -4.53
N ASP A 96 6.15 12.68 -3.37
CA ASP A 96 6.43 11.88 -2.18
C ASP A 96 5.40 12.15 -1.08
N ILE A 97 5.43 11.33 -0.04
CA ILE A 97 4.50 11.42 1.10
C ILE A 97 4.53 12.80 1.78
N PHE A 98 5.66 13.51 1.76
CA PHE A 98 5.78 14.82 2.39
C PHE A 98 4.93 15.89 1.68
N SER A 99 4.68 15.69 0.38
CA SER A 99 3.77 16.54 -0.41
C SER A 99 2.27 16.26 -0.17
N LEU A 100 1.90 15.27 0.64
CA LEU A 100 0.49 14.95 0.93
C LEU A 100 -0.21 16.14 1.59
N SER A 101 -1.40 16.50 1.09
CA SER A 101 -2.22 17.60 1.59
C SER A 101 -3.69 17.19 1.75
N ASP A 102 -4.48 18.00 2.47
CA ASP A 102 -5.93 17.77 2.58
C ASP A 102 -6.66 17.93 1.24
N SER A 103 -6.08 18.65 0.27
CA SER A 103 -6.65 18.77 -1.09
C SER A 103 -6.62 17.45 -1.87
N ASP A 104 -5.80 16.48 -1.44
CA ASP A 104 -5.69 15.16 -2.09
C ASP A 104 -6.80 14.21 -1.66
N MET A 105 -7.47 14.47 -0.53
CA MET A 105 -8.42 13.56 0.12
C MET A 105 -9.41 12.94 -0.85
N LYS A 106 -10.17 13.77 -1.59
CA LYS A 106 -11.20 13.28 -2.52
C LYS A 106 -10.63 12.41 -3.64
N LYS A 107 -9.44 12.73 -4.15
CA LYS A 107 -8.78 11.94 -5.21
C LYS A 107 -8.31 10.60 -4.67
N ILE A 108 -7.68 10.61 -3.50
CA ILE A 108 -7.19 9.40 -2.84
C ILE A 108 -8.36 8.48 -2.47
N GLU A 109 -9.45 9.01 -1.94
CA GLU A 109 -10.63 8.22 -1.57
C GLU A 109 -11.32 7.59 -2.78
N ALA A 110 -11.50 8.35 -3.86
CA ALA A 110 -12.06 7.84 -5.11
C ALA A 110 -11.18 6.73 -5.70
N LEU A 111 -9.88 7.00 -5.82
CA LEU A 111 -8.89 6.05 -6.33
C LEU A 111 -8.86 4.78 -5.48
N PHE A 112 -8.86 4.93 -4.15
CA PHE A 112 -8.86 3.80 -3.23
C PHE A 112 -10.13 2.96 -3.36
N ASN A 113 -11.30 3.58 -3.43
CA ASN A 113 -12.57 2.85 -3.58
C ASN A 113 -12.65 2.07 -4.89
N ASP A 114 -12.17 2.65 -6.00
CA ASP A 114 -12.10 1.96 -7.29
C ASP A 114 -11.25 0.68 -7.20
N PHE A 115 -10.06 0.78 -6.59
CA PHE A 115 -9.22 -0.39 -6.39
C PHE A 115 -9.80 -1.38 -5.38
N VAL A 116 -10.50 -0.92 -4.33
CA VAL A 116 -11.21 -1.81 -3.40
C VAL A 116 -12.23 -2.65 -4.17
N GLU A 117 -13.02 -2.03 -5.03
CA GLU A 117 -14.03 -2.72 -5.84
C GLU A 117 -13.38 -3.73 -6.78
N ALA A 118 -12.39 -3.32 -7.57
CA ALA A 118 -11.72 -4.17 -8.55
C ALA A 118 -10.99 -5.37 -7.92
N LEU A 119 -10.49 -5.20 -6.69
CA LEU A 119 -9.72 -6.23 -5.98
C LEU A 119 -10.55 -7.03 -4.97
N SER A 120 -11.85 -6.75 -4.87
CA SER A 120 -12.77 -7.54 -4.05
C SER A 120 -13.03 -8.90 -4.68
N VAL A 121 -13.19 -9.92 -3.84
CA VAL A 121 -13.48 -11.29 -4.30
C VAL A 121 -14.87 -11.71 -3.86
N GLU A 122 -15.59 -12.33 -4.78
CA GLU A 122 -16.83 -13.03 -4.44
C GLU A 122 -16.51 -14.39 -3.81
N LEU A 123 -17.11 -14.65 -2.66
CA LEU A 123 -16.96 -15.91 -1.94
C LEU A 123 -18.00 -16.92 -2.43
N LYS A 124 -17.73 -18.22 -2.22
CA LYS A 124 -18.65 -19.32 -2.60
C LYS A 124 -20.09 -19.18 -2.06
N ASN A 125 -20.29 -18.39 -1.01
CA ASN A 125 -21.60 -18.14 -0.40
C ASN A 125 -22.27 -16.84 -0.92
N GLY A 126 -21.80 -16.28 -2.04
CA GLY A 126 -22.32 -15.05 -2.65
C GLY A 126 -21.97 -13.77 -1.90
N LYS A 127 -21.21 -13.83 -0.79
CA LYS A 127 -20.75 -12.63 -0.08
C LYS A 127 -19.51 -12.06 -0.75
N VAL A 128 -19.40 -10.74 -0.77
CA VAL A 128 -18.20 -10.04 -1.23
C VAL A 128 -17.23 -9.83 -0.07
N ASN A 129 -15.99 -10.28 -0.25
CA ASN A 129 -14.87 -9.98 0.64
C ASN A 129 -14.08 -8.80 0.07
N ARG A 130 -14.07 -7.67 0.78
CA ARG A 130 -13.55 -6.40 0.26
C ARG A 130 -12.03 -6.38 0.17
N GLY A 131 -11.50 -5.95 -0.98
CA GLY A 131 -10.06 -5.87 -1.29
C GLY A 131 -9.29 -4.74 -0.62
N THR A 132 -9.62 -4.33 0.61
CA THR A 132 -9.10 -3.08 1.23
C THR A 132 -7.59 -3.06 1.48
N ALA A 133 -7.02 -4.16 1.97
CA ALA A 133 -5.57 -4.24 2.14
C ALA A 133 -4.85 -4.32 0.78
N ALA A 134 -5.46 -5.03 -0.19
CA ALA A 134 -4.92 -5.17 -1.53
C ALA A 134 -4.90 -3.82 -2.27
N ALA A 135 -5.94 -2.99 -2.14
CA ALA A 135 -6.00 -1.65 -2.72
C ALA A 135 -4.82 -0.78 -2.27
N ALA A 136 -4.57 -0.66 -0.96
CA ALA A 136 -3.42 0.10 -0.45
C ALA A 136 -2.08 -0.43 -0.96
N LYS A 137 -1.93 -1.75 -1.04
CA LYS A 137 -0.73 -2.39 -1.58
C LYS A 137 -0.51 -2.06 -3.05
N VAL A 138 -1.55 -2.15 -3.88
CA VAL A 138 -1.48 -1.83 -5.31
C VAL A 138 -1.17 -0.35 -5.53
N LEU A 139 -1.83 0.56 -4.78
CA LEU A 139 -1.52 1.99 -4.86
C LEU A 139 -0.06 2.29 -4.53
N HIS A 140 0.50 1.63 -3.52
CA HIS A 140 1.91 1.76 -3.22
C HIS A 140 2.80 1.20 -4.35
N ILE A 141 2.46 0.07 -4.98
CA ILE A 141 3.25 -0.42 -6.12
C ILE A 141 3.24 0.61 -7.26
N PHE A 142 2.11 1.28 -7.50
CA PHE A 142 2.04 2.36 -8.48
C PHE A 142 2.83 3.60 -8.11
N VAL A 143 2.85 3.97 -6.83
CA VAL A 143 3.54 5.19 -6.36
C VAL A 143 4.24 4.93 -5.01
N PRO A 144 5.40 4.23 -5.02
CA PRO A 144 6.04 3.75 -3.80
C PRO A 144 6.52 4.85 -2.84
N GLN A 145 6.68 6.07 -3.35
CA GLN A 145 7.12 7.24 -2.59
C GLN A 145 5.95 8.00 -1.93
N PHE A 146 4.71 7.82 -2.41
CA PHE A 146 3.54 8.61 -1.99
C PHE A 146 2.51 7.80 -1.21
N PHE A 147 2.14 6.61 -1.70
CA PHE A 147 1.07 5.82 -1.09
C PHE A 147 1.64 4.81 -0.10
N PRO A 148 1.27 4.84 1.19
CA PRO A 148 1.73 3.83 2.13
C PRO A 148 0.98 2.50 1.94
N MET A 149 1.71 1.39 2.13
CA MET A 149 1.09 0.06 2.25
C MET A 149 0.58 -0.17 3.66
N TRP A 150 -0.44 -1.02 3.78
CA TRP A 150 -0.85 -1.56 5.06
C TRP A 150 -1.40 -2.97 4.94
N ASN A 151 -1.65 -3.58 6.10
CA ASN A 151 -2.55 -4.70 6.24
C ASN A 151 -3.47 -4.46 7.44
N ARG A 152 -4.42 -5.37 7.66
CA ARG A 152 -5.41 -5.25 8.73
C ARG A 152 -4.79 -5.05 10.12
N ARG A 153 -3.69 -5.72 10.47
CA ARG A 153 -3.07 -5.60 11.80
C ARG A 153 -2.44 -4.21 11.97
N ILE A 154 -1.68 -3.75 10.98
CA ILE A 154 -1.08 -2.41 10.95
C ILE A 154 -2.16 -1.33 11.08
N ALA A 155 -3.22 -1.40 10.27
CA ALA A 155 -4.27 -0.39 10.33
C ALA A 155 -5.03 -0.38 11.66
N VAL A 156 -5.18 -1.53 12.32
CA VAL A 156 -5.77 -1.58 13.67
C VAL A 156 -4.85 -0.91 14.69
N ALA A 157 -3.54 -1.15 14.61
CA ALA A 157 -2.56 -0.54 15.50
C ALA A 157 -2.57 0.99 15.44
N TYR A 158 -2.81 1.56 14.26
CA TYR A 158 -2.92 3.01 14.03
C TYR A 158 -4.36 3.56 14.12
N GLY A 159 -5.34 2.77 14.57
CA GLY A 159 -6.73 3.23 14.72
C GLY A 159 -7.49 3.43 13.39
N CYS A 160 -6.93 3.04 12.24
CA CYS A 160 -7.50 3.20 10.90
C CYS A 160 -8.25 1.94 10.42
N ARG A 161 -9.05 1.32 11.28
CA ARG A 161 -9.76 0.07 10.96
C ARG A 161 -10.81 0.26 9.85
N TYR A 162 -10.71 -0.55 8.79
CA TYR A 162 -11.51 -0.46 7.55
C TYR A 162 -13.02 -0.77 7.62
N ARG A 163 -13.61 -0.92 8.82
CA ARG A 163 -15.01 -1.39 8.94
C ARG A 163 -16.00 -0.33 8.46
N ASN A 164 -15.76 0.92 8.84
CA ASN A 164 -16.61 2.06 8.53
C ASN A 164 -15.75 3.04 7.75
N ASP A 165 -16.20 3.40 6.54
CA ASP A 165 -15.50 4.28 5.61
C ASP A 165 -14.00 3.94 5.39
N PRO A 166 -13.70 2.84 4.66
CA PRO A 166 -12.32 2.41 4.47
C PRO A 166 -11.46 3.42 3.70
N ALA A 167 -12.07 4.29 2.89
CA ALA A 167 -11.37 5.30 2.10
C ALA A 167 -10.92 6.47 2.98
N GLU A 168 -11.81 7.02 3.80
CA GLU A 168 -11.48 8.06 4.78
C GLU A 168 -10.41 7.57 5.76
N LYS A 169 -10.51 6.29 6.19
CA LYS A 169 -9.49 5.66 7.05
C LYS A 169 -8.16 5.48 6.34
N TYR A 170 -8.14 5.22 5.03
CA TYR A 170 -6.89 5.16 4.28
C TYR A 170 -6.24 6.53 4.15
N PHE A 171 -7.01 7.57 3.87
CA PHE A 171 -6.49 8.93 3.85
C PHE A 171 -5.94 9.35 5.22
N SER A 172 -6.66 9.04 6.30
CA SER A 172 -6.19 9.27 7.67
C SER A 172 -4.87 8.55 7.95
N PHE A 173 -4.72 7.32 7.45
CA PHE A 173 -3.47 6.57 7.56
C PHE A 173 -2.34 7.18 6.74
N CYS A 174 -2.62 7.71 5.55
CA CYS A 174 -1.62 8.46 4.77
C CYS A 174 -1.06 9.64 5.58
N LYS A 175 -1.91 10.38 6.29
CA LYS A 175 -1.47 11.48 7.17
C LYS A 175 -0.58 11.01 8.31
N LEU A 176 -0.95 9.91 8.98
CA LEU A 176 -0.11 9.32 10.02
C LEU A 176 1.24 8.84 9.48
N MET A 177 1.26 8.21 8.31
CA MET A 177 2.52 7.76 7.70
C MET A 177 3.39 8.92 7.25
N ARG A 178 2.82 10.05 6.85
CA ARG A 178 3.57 11.30 6.64
C ARG A 178 4.23 11.77 7.92
N GLU A 179 3.49 11.82 9.04
CA GLU A 179 4.04 12.24 10.34
C GLU A 179 5.18 11.31 10.80
N ILE A 180 5.01 9.99 10.65
CA ILE A 180 6.08 9.02 10.95
C ILE A 180 7.27 9.19 10.00
N ALA A 181 7.02 9.45 8.71
CA ALA A 181 8.09 9.71 7.75
C ALA A 181 8.92 10.95 8.13
N GLU A 182 8.27 12.00 8.65
CA GLU A 182 8.94 13.20 9.17
C GLU A 182 9.83 12.89 10.38
N GLU A 183 9.44 11.95 11.24
CA GLU A 183 10.24 11.52 12.39
C GLU A 183 11.43 10.65 11.97
N VAL A 184 11.17 9.59 11.19
CA VAL A 184 12.19 8.58 10.90
C VAL A 184 13.18 9.00 9.81
N LYS A 185 12.89 10.03 9.00
CA LYS A 185 13.86 10.57 8.03
C LYS A 185 15.14 11.07 8.71
N GLU A 186 15.03 11.59 9.93
CA GLU A 186 16.16 12.09 10.72
C GLU A 186 17.11 10.97 11.14
N TYR A 187 16.68 9.71 11.04
CA TYR A 187 17.51 8.56 11.38
C TYR A 187 18.57 8.26 10.32
N LYS A 188 18.44 8.83 9.11
CA LYS A 188 19.40 8.70 8.00
C LYS A 188 19.81 7.24 7.79
N ILE A 189 18.80 6.38 7.59
CA ILE A 189 19.03 4.96 7.29
C ILE A 189 19.46 4.85 5.83
N GLU A 190 20.64 4.29 5.58
CA GLU A 190 21.10 4.01 4.22
C GLU A 190 20.34 2.80 3.65
N SER A 191 19.58 3.01 2.59
CA SER A 191 18.81 1.97 1.90
C SER A 191 18.46 2.39 0.48
N ASP A 192 18.33 1.42 -0.43
CA ASP A 192 17.75 1.57 -1.77
C ASP A 192 16.22 1.71 -1.75
N LYS A 193 15.59 1.51 -0.59
CA LYS A 193 14.13 1.51 -0.41
C LYS A 193 13.58 2.90 -0.12
N THR A 194 12.32 3.12 -0.51
CA THR A 194 11.59 4.34 -0.14
C THR A 194 11.35 4.40 1.37
N ILE A 195 11.20 5.61 1.92
CA ILE A 195 10.90 5.78 3.36
C ILE A 195 9.60 5.07 3.74
N LEU A 196 8.59 5.09 2.87
CA LEU A 196 7.33 4.37 3.08
C LEU A 196 7.51 2.86 3.07
N LYS A 197 8.43 2.32 2.26
CA LYS A 197 8.76 0.90 2.29
C LYS A 197 9.43 0.51 3.61
N LEU A 198 10.37 1.31 4.10
CA LEU A 198 11.03 1.10 5.40
C LEU A 198 10.01 1.13 6.55
N ILE A 199 9.11 2.13 6.57
CA ILE A 199 8.02 2.23 7.54
C ILE A 199 7.12 0.99 7.48
N TYR A 200 6.76 0.54 6.28
CA TYR A 200 5.96 -0.67 6.14
C TYR A 200 6.67 -1.92 6.68
N GLU A 201 7.96 -2.10 6.42
CA GLU A 201 8.74 -3.24 6.91
C GLU A 201 8.78 -3.27 8.44
N TYR A 202 9.11 -2.15 9.07
CA TYR A 202 9.03 -1.99 10.52
C TYR A 202 7.62 -2.31 11.05
N ASN A 203 6.58 -1.70 10.48
CA ASN A 203 5.19 -1.93 10.90
C ASN A 203 4.74 -3.37 10.72
N TYR A 204 5.24 -4.04 9.68
CA TYR A 204 4.96 -5.45 9.45
C TYR A 204 5.58 -6.31 10.55
N VAL A 205 6.85 -6.11 10.86
CA VAL A 205 7.56 -6.84 11.92
C VAL A 205 6.90 -6.60 13.28
N LYS A 206 6.64 -5.35 13.64
CA LYS A 206 6.04 -4.98 14.93
C LYS A 206 4.60 -5.44 15.07
N TYR A 207 3.71 -5.04 14.16
CA TYR A 207 2.27 -5.26 14.34
C TYR A 207 1.72 -6.50 13.66
N THR A 208 2.36 -6.96 12.59
CA THR A 208 1.84 -8.12 11.85
C THR A 208 2.44 -9.42 12.36
N LYS A 209 3.75 -9.42 12.59
CA LYS A 209 4.49 -10.59 13.06
C LYS A 209 4.72 -10.59 14.56
N GLU A 210 4.68 -9.43 15.22
CA GLU A 210 4.90 -9.31 16.67
C GLU A 210 6.27 -9.86 17.08
N TRP A 211 7.28 -9.60 16.25
CA TRP A 211 8.66 -10.05 16.49
C TRP A 211 9.49 -9.05 17.30
N ILE A 212 9.02 -7.81 17.39
CA ILE A 212 9.58 -6.72 18.19
C ILE A 212 8.46 -5.98 18.90
#